data_AF-A0A7V9I460-F1
#
_entry.id   AF-A0A7V9I460-F1
#
_cell.length_a   1.000
_cell.length_b   1.000
_cell.length_c   1.000
_cell.angle_alpha   90.00
_cell.angle_beta   90.00
_cell.angle_gamma   90.00
#
_symmetry.space_group_name_H-M   'P 1'
#
loop_
_entity.id
_entity.type
_entity.pdbx_description
1 polymer ?
#
loop_
_entity_poly.entity_id
_entity_poly.type
_entity_poly.pdbx_seq_one_letter_code
_entity_poly.pdbx_strand_id
1 'polypeptide(L)'
;MREVRPGLRYWTAPHPEWNGAAEWPEHVGCVHYEAADALVLIDPLLPRGREESFHAALDLDVARLDRPLAVLLTAPWHKRDAVSIAERYGATVWAHPAAQARLPFKTEAGPLPDGVETFSADGVWEGDVAFYIRPHRALVVAEFFMGTNGGLRVCPSPALQGRAEFERSLQTLLNWPIDHVLVGHGEPVIGDGGRRIEEALRAFAETQ
;
A
#
# COMPACT_ATOMS: atom_id res chain seq x y z
N MET A 1 -15.67 3.56 -1.68
CA MET A 1 -14.57 3.38 -0.70
C MET A 1 -15.18 3.09 0.66
N ARG A 2 -14.53 2.28 1.50
CA ARG A 2 -14.93 2.02 2.88
C ARG A 2 -14.09 2.88 3.82
N GLU A 3 -14.71 3.55 4.78
CA GLU A 3 -14.00 4.25 5.84
C GLU A 3 -13.43 3.24 6.85
N VAL A 4 -12.13 3.32 7.12
CA VAL A 4 -11.42 2.54 8.15
C VAL A 4 -11.40 3.34 9.45
N ARG A 5 -11.05 4.62 9.34
CA ARG A 5 -11.11 5.65 10.38
C ARG A 5 -11.45 6.98 9.70
N PRO A 6 -11.94 8.00 10.42
CA PRO A 6 -12.09 9.34 9.86
C PRO A 6 -10.78 9.79 9.20
N GLY A 7 -10.82 10.16 7.92
CA GLY A 7 -9.63 10.55 7.14
C GLY A 7 -8.82 9.38 6.55
N LEU A 8 -9.20 8.12 6.80
CA LEU A 8 -8.56 6.93 6.22
C LEU A 8 -9.59 6.03 5.57
N ARG A 9 -9.50 5.90 4.25
CA ARG A 9 -10.40 5.08 3.42
C ARG A 9 -9.61 4.01 2.67
N TYR A 10 -10.23 2.84 2.52
CA TYR A 10 -9.71 1.71 1.76
C TYR A 10 -10.72 1.31 0.68
N TRP A 11 -10.25 0.95 -0.50
CA TRP A 11 -11.08 0.32 -1.52
C TRP A 11 -10.28 -0.71 -2.31
N THR A 12 -11.01 -1.52 -3.06
CA THR A 12 -10.44 -2.44 -4.02
C THR A 12 -10.98 -2.15 -5.41
N ALA A 13 -10.20 -2.44 -6.44
CA ALA A 13 -10.63 -2.43 -7.83
C ALA A 13 -10.04 -3.64 -8.58
N PRO A 14 -10.74 -4.17 -9.60
CA PRO A 14 -10.23 -5.28 -10.39
C PRO A 14 -8.99 -4.84 -11.18
N HIS A 15 -7.89 -5.57 -11.04
CA HIS A 15 -6.65 -5.27 -11.74
C HIS A 15 -6.79 -5.62 -13.22
N PRO A 16 -6.49 -4.69 -14.15
CA PRO A 16 -6.74 -4.89 -15.58
C PRO A 16 -5.88 -6.01 -16.20
N GLU A 17 -4.74 -6.31 -15.60
CA GLU A 17 -3.83 -7.37 -16.05
C GLU A 17 -4.09 -8.72 -15.34
N TRP A 18 -5.16 -8.82 -14.54
CA TRP A 18 -5.51 -10.11 -13.93
C TRP A 18 -5.93 -11.10 -15.02
N ASN A 19 -5.26 -12.26 -15.02
CA ASN A 19 -5.38 -13.26 -16.06
C ASN A 19 -6.17 -14.51 -15.60
N GLY A 20 -6.83 -14.44 -14.45
CA GLY A 20 -7.55 -15.59 -13.86
C GLY A 20 -6.67 -16.56 -13.07
N ALA A 21 -5.36 -16.30 -12.93
CA ALA A 21 -4.46 -17.16 -12.17
C ALA A 21 -4.64 -17.02 -10.65
N ALA A 22 -4.22 -18.05 -9.91
CA ALA A 22 -4.30 -18.13 -8.45
C ALA A 22 -3.15 -17.41 -7.71
N GLU A 23 -2.20 -16.81 -8.44
CA GLU A 23 -1.03 -16.15 -7.85
C GLU A 23 -1.45 -14.95 -6.98
N TRP A 24 -2.49 -14.21 -7.41
CA TRP A 24 -3.05 -13.09 -6.68
C TRP A 24 -4.53 -12.87 -7.06
N PRO A 25 -5.35 -12.30 -6.14
CA PRO A 25 -6.78 -12.11 -6.37
C PRO A 25 -7.07 -10.94 -7.32
N GLU A 26 -8.10 -11.05 -8.16
CA GLU A 26 -8.49 -10.01 -9.14
C GLU A 26 -8.55 -8.60 -8.54
N HIS A 27 -9.13 -8.48 -7.34
CA HIS A 27 -9.33 -7.22 -6.67
C HIS A 27 -8.12 -6.83 -5.83
N VAL A 28 -7.53 -5.68 -6.13
CA VAL A 28 -6.36 -5.16 -5.44
C VAL A 28 -6.68 -3.93 -4.59
N GLY A 29 -6.06 -3.85 -3.42
CA GLY A 29 -6.24 -2.80 -2.43
C GLY A 29 -5.59 -1.48 -2.83
N CYS A 30 -6.25 -0.40 -2.43
CA CYS A 30 -5.84 0.98 -2.59
C CYS A 30 -6.22 1.77 -1.33
N VAL A 31 -5.46 2.82 -0.99
CA VAL A 31 -5.70 3.63 0.22
C VAL A 31 -5.83 5.11 -0.13
N HIS A 32 -6.72 5.78 0.58
CA HIS A 32 -6.89 7.22 0.60
C HIS A 32 -6.70 7.72 2.02
N TYR A 33 -5.79 8.65 2.24
CA TYR A 33 -5.44 9.20 3.54
C TYR A 33 -5.41 10.73 3.50
N GLU A 34 -6.12 11.36 4.43
CA GLU A 34 -6.16 12.81 4.61
C GLU A 34 -5.05 13.22 5.60
N ALA A 35 -3.82 13.32 5.11
CA ALA A 35 -2.68 13.81 5.88
C ALA A 35 -2.85 15.30 6.21
N ALA A 36 -2.14 15.80 7.24
CA ALA A 36 -2.25 17.19 7.65
C ALA A 36 -1.85 18.18 6.55
N ASP A 37 -0.92 17.80 5.69
CA ASP A 37 -0.31 18.62 4.64
C ASP A 37 -0.65 18.17 3.21
N ALA A 38 -1.25 16.99 3.03
CA ALA A 38 -1.57 16.44 1.71
C ALA A 38 -2.82 15.56 1.71
N LEU A 39 -3.45 15.43 0.54
CA LEU A 39 -4.33 14.31 0.25
C LEU A 39 -3.50 13.17 -0.37
N VAL A 40 -3.45 12.01 0.27
CA VAL A 40 -2.58 10.90 -0.12
C VAL A 40 -3.39 9.75 -0.72
N LEU A 41 -2.97 9.28 -1.89
CA LEU A 41 -3.43 8.02 -2.47
C LEU A 41 -2.28 7.02 -2.49
N ILE A 42 -2.50 5.79 -2.06
CA ILE A 42 -1.49 4.73 -2.08
C ILE A 42 -1.94 3.63 -3.04
N ASP A 43 -1.07 3.31 -4.00
CA ASP A 43 -1.30 2.37 -5.10
C ASP A 43 -2.65 2.55 -5.84
N PRO A 44 -3.02 3.78 -6.24
CA PRO A 44 -4.38 4.03 -6.70
C PRO A 44 -4.73 3.28 -7.99
N LEU A 45 -5.88 2.62 -7.96
CA LEU A 45 -6.56 2.04 -9.12
C LEU A 45 -8.02 2.52 -9.14
N LEU A 46 -8.39 3.21 -10.22
CA LEU A 46 -9.75 3.67 -10.43
C LEU A 46 -10.67 2.48 -10.72
N PRO A 47 -11.84 2.40 -10.07
CA PRO A 47 -12.83 1.37 -10.40
C PRO A 47 -13.31 1.55 -11.84
N ARG A 48 -13.04 0.54 -12.68
CA ARG A 48 -13.38 0.59 -14.11
C ARG A 48 -14.90 0.70 -14.33
N GLY A 49 -15.30 1.53 -15.28
CA GLY A 49 -16.71 1.88 -15.56
C GLY A 49 -17.35 2.83 -14.52
N ARG A 50 -16.56 3.35 -13.57
CA ARG A 50 -16.99 4.29 -12.52
C ARG A 50 -16.00 5.43 -12.33
N GLU A 51 -15.07 5.62 -13.26
CA GLU A 51 -13.96 6.57 -13.21
C GLU A 51 -14.46 7.99 -13.03
N GLU A 52 -15.49 8.42 -13.79
CA GLU A 52 -16.07 9.77 -13.67
C GLU A 52 -16.62 10.03 -12.26
N SER A 53 -17.34 9.06 -11.70
CA SER A 53 -17.90 9.19 -10.35
C SER A 53 -16.82 9.17 -9.26
N PHE A 54 -15.73 8.42 -9.48
CA PHE A 54 -14.57 8.42 -8.61
C PHE A 54 -13.87 9.78 -8.64
N HIS A 55 -13.62 10.31 -9.84
CA HIS A 55 -13.03 11.63 -10.01
C HIS A 55 -13.88 12.73 -9.40
N ALA A 56 -15.19 12.73 -9.61
CA ALA A 56 -16.07 13.73 -9.01
C ALA A 56 -16.02 13.70 -7.47
N ALA A 57 -15.95 12.52 -6.85
CA ALA A 57 -15.79 12.39 -5.41
C ALA A 57 -14.40 12.89 -4.94
N LEU A 58 -13.35 12.56 -5.67
CA LEU A 58 -11.99 13.01 -5.37
C LEU A 58 -11.84 14.53 -5.56
N ASP A 59 -12.48 15.10 -6.56
CA ASP A 59 -12.50 16.55 -6.82
C ASP A 59 -13.12 17.31 -5.63
N LEU A 60 -14.17 16.75 -5.01
CA LEU A 60 -14.76 17.30 -3.77
C LEU A 60 -13.80 17.21 -2.58
N ASP A 61 -13.08 16.10 -2.45
CA ASP A 61 -12.09 15.92 -1.39
C ASP A 61 -10.91 16.89 -1.54
N VAL A 62 -10.40 17.06 -2.76
CA VAL A 62 -9.34 18.03 -3.09
C VAL A 62 -9.79 19.45 -2.75
N ALA A 63 -10.99 19.86 -3.20
CA ALA A 63 -11.53 21.18 -2.90
C ALA A 63 -11.80 21.41 -1.40
N ARG A 64 -12.26 20.38 -0.67
CA ARG A 64 -12.54 20.47 0.76
C ARG A 64 -11.25 20.59 1.59
N LEU A 65 -10.23 19.84 1.23
CA LEU A 65 -8.97 19.79 1.99
C LEU A 65 -8.06 20.97 1.67
N ASP A 66 -8.10 21.48 0.44
CA ASP A 66 -7.25 22.57 -0.06
C ASP A 66 -5.76 22.30 0.19
N ARG A 67 -5.32 21.08 -0.19
CA ARG A 67 -3.96 20.57 0.00
C ARG A 67 -3.46 19.92 -1.29
N PRO A 68 -2.12 19.87 -1.51
CA PRO A 68 -1.54 19.08 -2.59
C PRO A 68 -1.97 17.61 -2.53
N LEU A 69 -2.12 16.97 -3.69
CA LEU A 69 -2.30 15.54 -3.79
C LEU A 69 -0.93 14.84 -3.94
N ALA A 70 -0.73 13.76 -3.21
CA ALA A 70 0.43 12.87 -3.35
C ALA A 70 -0.02 11.44 -3.66
N VAL A 71 0.70 10.77 -4.56
CA VAL A 71 0.55 9.34 -4.84
C VAL A 71 1.78 8.61 -4.32
N LEU A 72 1.60 7.57 -3.52
CA LEU A 72 2.68 6.74 -3.01
C LEU A 72 2.56 5.32 -3.58
N LEU A 73 3.68 4.77 -4.08
CA LEU A 73 3.73 3.42 -4.62
C LEU A 73 4.45 2.47 -3.65
N THR A 74 3.81 1.37 -3.28
CA THR A 74 4.46 0.33 -2.45
C THR A 74 5.44 -0.52 -3.25
N ALA A 75 5.28 -0.58 -4.57
CA ALA A 75 6.12 -1.37 -5.48
C ALA A 75 6.06 -0.76 -6.90
N PRO A 76 7.08 -0.98 -7.76
CA PRO A 76 7.11 -0.40 -9.11
C PRO A 76 5.97 -0.87 -10.03
N TRP A 77 5.46 -2.08 -9.85
CA TRP A 77 4.30 -2.59 -10.60
C TRP A 77 2.97 -1.99 -10.15
N HIS A 78 2.92 -1.28 -9.01
CA HIS A 78 1.72 -0.57 -8.55
C HIS A 78 1.52 0.81 -9.18
N LYS A 79 2.30 1.13 -10.22
CA LYS A 79 2.13 2.35 -11.01
C LYS A 79 0.68 2.60 -11.47
N ARG A 80 -0.09 1.55 -11.77
CA ARG A 80 -1.55 1.54 -11.99
C ARG A 80 -2.04 2.83 -12.68
N ASP A 81 -2.94 3.59 -12.04
CA ASP A 81 -3.46 4.85 -12.56
C ASP A 81 -2.73 6.08 -12.01
N ALA A 82 -1.59 5.90 -11.33
CA ALA A 82 -0.83 6.97 -10.69
C ALA A 82 -0.49 8.11 -11.67
N VAL A 83 -0.12 7.78 -12.91
CA VAL A 83 0.19 8.78 -13.96
C VAL A 83 -1.03 9.63 -14.28
N SER A 84 -2.17 8.99 -14.57
CA SER A 84 -3.40 9.72 -14.93
C SER A 84 -3.91 10.61 -13.79
N ILE A 85 -3.75 10.16 -12.54
CA ILE A 85 -4.06 10.95 -11.34
C ILE A 85 -3.08 12.11 -11.21
N ALA A 86 -1.78 11.87 -11.38
CA ALA A 86 -0.77 12.92 -11.30
C ALA A 86 -1.00 14.01 -12.35
N GLU A 87 -1.33 13.63 -13.59
CA GLU A 87 -1.64 14.57 -14.67
C GLU A 87 -2.90 15.39 -14.38
N ARG A 88 -3.96 14.76 -13.86
CA ARG A 88 -5.24 15.45 -13.57
C ARG A 88 -5.12 16.42 -12.38
N TYR A 89 -4.44 16.00 -11.32
CA TYR A 89 -4.43 16.70 -10.03
C TYR A 89 -3.13 17.47 -9.75
N GLY A 90 -2.15 17.42 -10.66
CA GLY A 90 -0.81 17.97 -10.42
C GLY A 90 -0.09 17.26 -9.28
N ALA A 91 -0.36 15.96 -9.08
CA ALA A 91 0.13 15.23 -7.92
C ALA A 91 1.60 14.83 -8.05
N THR A 92 2.30 14.80 -6.93
CA THR A 92 3.63 14.18 -6.85
C THR A 92 3.47 12.67 -6.74
N VAL A 93 4.23 11.90 -7.53
CA VAL A 93 4.31 10.44 -7.40
C VAL A 93 5.61 10.07 -6.69
N TRP A 94 5.50 9.42 -5.54
CA TRP A 94 6.62 8.91 -4.77
C TRP A 94 6.78 7.41 -5.01
N ALA A 95 8.03 6.96 -5.13
CA ALA A 95 8.40 5.55 -5.07
C ALA A 95 9.77 5.40 -4.43
N HIS A 96 10.05 4.21 -3.90
CA HIS A 96 11.38 3.92 -3.36
C HIS A 96 12.46 4.09 -4.46
N PRO A 97 13.66 4.64 -4.17
CA PRO A 97 14.70 4.87 -5.18
C PRO A 97 15.05 3.65 -6.03
N ALA A 98 15.07 2.45 -5.43
CA ALA A 98 15.35 1.20 -6.15
C ALA A 98 14.27 0.83 -7.18
N ALA A 99 13.05 1.35 -7.03
CA ALA A 99 11.94 1.13 -7.95
C ALA A 99 12.04 2.01 -9.21
N GLN A 100 12.79 3.14 -9.17
CA GLN A 100 12.82 4.12 -10.26
C GLN A 100 13.23 3.52 -11.61
N ALA A 101 14.17 2.58 -11.64
CA ALA A 101 14.64 1.94 -12.87
C ALA A 101 13.56 1.08 -13.57
N ARG A 102 12.49 0.71 -12.85
CA ARG A 102 11.37 -0.09 -13.33
C ARG A 102 10.13 0.75 -13.71
N LEU A 103 10.15 2.05 -13.39
CA LEU A 103 9.04 2.95 -13.64
C LEU A 103 9.25 3.70 -14.97
N PRO A 104 8.22 3.79 -15.83
CA PRO A 104 8.32 4.49 -17.10
C PRO A 104 8.20 6.02 -16.96
N PHE A 105 8.15 6.54 -15.73
CA PHE A 105 8.05 7.95 -15.40
C PHE A 105 8.94 8.27 -14.18
N LYS A 106 9.19 9.55 -13.96
CA LYS A 106 9.98 10.00 -12.81
C LYS A 106 9.14 9.98 -11.54
N THR A 107 9.75 9.56 -10.45
CA THR A 107 9.18 9.62 -9.11
C THR A 107 10.09 10.39 -8.17
N GLU A 108 9.51 10.92 -7.11
CA GLU A 108 10.25 11.49 -5.99
C GLU A 108 10.61 10.41 -4.97
N ALA A 109 11.68 10.65 -4.21
CA ALA A 109 12.09 9.85 -3.05
C ALA A 109 12.31 10.71 -1.80
N GLY A 110 11.78 11.94 -1.81
CA GLY A 110 11.91 12.94 -0.75
C GLY A 110 11.03 12.68 0.47
N PRO A 111 10.79 13.72 1.31
CA PRO A 111 9.96 13.56 2.50
C PRO A 111 8.55 13.11 2.12
N LEU A 112 8.04 12.15 2.88
CA LEU A 112 6.67 11.69 2.76
C LEU A 112 5.71 12.70 3.40
N PRO A 113 4.42 12.69 3.01
CA PRO A 113 3.38 13.46 3.70
C PRO A 113 3.35 13.22 5.21
N ASP A 114 2.86 14.20 5.96
CA ASP A 114 2.85 14.13 7.43
C ASP A 114 2.14 12.88 7.95
N GLY A 115 2.77 12.26 8.94
CA GLY A 115 2.28 11.02 9.54
C GLY A 115 2.60 9.75 8.76
N VAL A 116 3.20 9.82 7.57
CA VAL A 116 3.57 8.63 6.78
C VAL A 116 5.05 8.29 6.97
N GLU A 117 5.32 7.03 7.29
CA GLU A 117 6.67 6.46 7.41
C GLU A 117 6.81 5.29 6.45
N THR A 118 8.03 5.03 5.97
CA THR A 118 8.34 3.87 5.15
C THR A 118 8.96 2.75 5.97
N PHE A 119 8.57 1.53 5.66
CA PHE A 119 9.22 0.31 6.10
C PHE A 119 9.69 -0.46 4.87
N SER A 120 10.98 -0.81 4.83
CA SER A 120 11.57 -1.67 3.80
C SER A 120 12.10 -2.94 4.46
N ALA A 121 11.90 -4.08 3.83
CA ALA A 121 12.48 -5.33 4.28
C ALA A 121 13.79 -5.61 3.54
N ASP A 122 14.81 -6.07 4.26
CA ASP A 122 16.04 -6.58 3.64
C ASP A 122 15.79 -7.90 2.92
N GLY A 123 16.73 -8.31 2.07
CA GLY A 123 16.66 -9.59 1.34
C GLY A 123 15.85 -9.53 0.05
N VAL A 124 15.23 -8.39 -0.28
CA VAL A 124 14.57 -8.09 -1.56
C VAL A 124 15.08 -6.75 -2.08
N TRP A 125 15.39 -6.66 -3.38
CA TRP A 125 16.07 -5.49 -3.97
C TRP A 125 15.16 -4.64 -4.87
N GLU A 126 13.89 -5.03 -5.04
CA GLU A 126 13.01 -4.47 -6.06
C GLU A 126 12.44 -3.09 -5.71
N GLY A 127 12.67 -2.65 -4.48
CA GLY A 127 12.14 -1.39 -3.96
C GLY A 127 10.74 -1.51 -3.39
N ASP A 128 10.35 -2.71 -2.96
CA ASP A 128 9.08 -2.94 -2.29
C ASP A 128 9.13 -2.34 -0.87
N VAL A 129 8.10 -1.60 -0.51
CA VAL A 129 7.97 -0.95 0.79
C VAL A 129 6.56 -1.15 1.35
N ALA A 130 6.43 -0.96 2.66
CA ALA A 130 5.16 -0.69 3.30
C ALA A 130 5.14 0.76 3.81
N PHE A 131 3.96 1.37 3.83
CA PHE A 131 3.76 2.68 4.44
C PHE A 131 3.04 2.55 5.77
N TYR A 132 3.59 3.12 6.82
CA TYR A 132 2.96 3.20 8.12
C TYR A 132 2.37 4.59 8.34
N ILE A 133 1.04 4.66 8.48
CA ILE A 133 0.31 5.89 8.73
C ILE A 133 0.14 6.03 10.25
N ARG A 134 1.08 6.76 10.88
CA ARG A 134 1.18 6.91 12.34
C ARG A 134 -0.14 7.32 13.01
N PRO A 135 -0.87 8.36 12.56
CA PRO A 135 -2.08 8.81 13.26
C PRO A 135 -3.19 7.75 13.28
N HIS A 136 -3.16 6.81 12.33
CA HIS A 136 -4.15 5.74 12.23
C HIS A 136 -3.61 4.37 12.64
N ARG A 137 -2.33 4.27 13.03
CA ARG A 137 -1.70 3.00 13.41
C ARG A 137 -1.92 1.93 12.32
N ALA A 138 -1.83 2.36 11.06
CA ALA A 138 -2.19 1.55 9.90
C ALA A 138 -0.97 1.28 9.02
N LEU A 139 -0.67 0.00 8.79
CA LEU A 139 0.35 -0.44 7.84
C LEU A 139 -0.32 -0.72 6.49
N VAL A 140 0.12 -0.02 5.44
CA VAL A 140 -0.31 -0.25 4.05
C VAL A 140 0.79 -1.04 3.35
N VAL A 141 0.47 -2.24 2.87
CA VAL A 141 1.47 -3.21 2.40
C VAL A 141 0.90 -4.07 1.31
N ALA A 142 1.67 -4.40 0.28
CA ALA A 142 1.21 -5.24 -0.82
C ALA A 142 2.03 -6.53 -0.99
N GLU A 143 3.35 -6.44 -0.91
CA GLU A 143 4.22 -7.61 -1.10
C GLU A 143 4.35 -8.44 0.17
N PHE A 144 4.82 -7.87 1.29
CA PHE A 144 5.22 -8.65 2.48
C PHE A 144 4.09 -9.48 3.11
N PHE A 145 2.86 -8.97 3.05
CA PHE A 145 1.69 -9.62 3.62
C PHE A 145 0.54 -9.63 2.62
N MET A 146 -0.11 -10.79 2.53
CA MET A 146 -1.38 -10.96 1.86
C MET A 146 -2.48 -11.20 2.91
N GLY A 147 -3.62 -10.55 2.71
CA GLY A 147 -4.82 -10.78 3.50
C GLY A 147 -5.38 -12.18 3.26
N THR A 148 -5.77 -12.84 4.34
CA THR A 148 -6.50 -14.11 4.31
C THR A 148 -7.82 -13.95 5.07
N ASN A 149 -8.68 -14.98 5.06
CA ASN A 149 -9.94 -14.94 5.81
C ASN A 149 -9.68 -14.67 7.30
N GLY A 150 -9.90 -13.43 7.70
CA GLY A 150 -9.65 -12.94 9.05
C GLY A 150 -8.19 -12.94 9.50
N GLY A 151 -7.19 -12.92 8.61
CA GLY A 151 -5.78 -13.00 9.01
C GLY A 151 -4.79 -12.46 7.97
N LEU A 152 -3.52 -12.75 8.17
CA LEU A 152 -2.43 -12.41 7.25
C LEU A 152 -1.61 -13.66 6.92
N ARG A 153 -0.99 -13.64 5.75
CA ARG A 153 0.03 -14.61 5.33
C ARG A 153 1.25 -13.84 4.85
N VAL A 154 2.45 -14.23 5.30
CA VAL A 154 3.70 -13.71 4.74
C VAL A 154 3.84 -14.21 3.30
N CYS A 155 4.07 -13.30 2.38
CA CYS A 155 4.22 -13.60 0.95
C CYS A 155 5.50 -12.94 0.44
N PRO A 156 6.67 -13.58 0.52
CA PRO A 156 7.88 -12.97 0.00
C PRO A 156 7.80 -12.76 -1.52
N SER A 157 8.42 -11.68 -2.02
CA SER A 157 8.59 -11.47 -3.46
C SER A 157 9.32 -12.68 -4.09
N PRO A 158 8.98 -13.07 -5.34
CA PRO A 158 9.76 -14.04 -6.10
C PRO A 158 11.25 -13.66 -6.24
N ALA A 159 11.60 -12.39 -6.09
CA ALA A 159 12.97 -11.89 -6.09
C ALA A 159 13.67 -11.97 -4.72
N LEU A 160 13.09 -12.65 -3.73
CA LEU A 160 13.71 -12.87 -2.42
C LEU A 160 15.06 -13.59 -2.57
N GLN A 161 16.12 -12.96 -2.07
CA GLN A 161 17.48 -13.49 -2.06
C GLN A 161 17.94 -13.90 -0.66
N GLY A 162 17.42 -13.23 0.38
CA GLY A 162 17.83 -13.42 1.78
C GLY A 162 16.63 -13.65 2.68
N ARG A 163 16.21 -14.92 2.85
CA ARG A 163 15.05 -15.25 3.68
C ARG A 163 15.24 -14.86 5.16
N ALA A 164 16.43 -15.10 5.71
CA ALA A 164 16.72 -14.81 7.12
C ALA A 164 16.76 -13.29 7.39
N GLU A 165 17.27 -12.50 6.45
CA GLU A 165 17.27 -11.03 6.49
C GLU A 165 15.85 -10.48 6.38
N PHE A 166 15.05 -11.02 5.47
CA PHE A 166 13.65 -10.67 5.29
C PHE A 166 12.83 -10.95 6.54
N GLU A 167 12.91 -12.18 7.08
CA GLU A 167 12.20 -12.56 8.32
C GLU A 167 12.59 -11.66 9.49
N ARG A 168 13.89 -11.39 9.66
CA ARG A 168 14.39 -10.50 10.73
C ARG A 168 13.88 -9.08 10.58
N SER A 169 13.79 -8.57 9.34
CA SER A 169 13.22 -7.25 9.06
C SER A 169 11.75 -7.21 9.46
N LEU A 170 10.96 -8.20 9.04
CA LEU A 170 9.54 -8.26 9.37
C LEU A 170 9.28 -8.41 10.87
N GLN A 171 10.12 -9.12 11.61
CA GLN A 171 10.01 -9.21 13.07
C GLN A 171 10.09 -7.85 13.77
N THR A 172 10.75 -6.86 13.17
CA THR A 172 10.82 -5.50 13.75
C THR A 172 9.45 -4.81 13.80
N LEU A 173 8.52 -5.18 12.92
CA LEU A 173 7.14 -4.65 12.90
C LEU A 173 6.35 -5.02 14.17
N LEU A 174 6.77 -6.05 14.92
CA LEU A 174 6.15 -6.40 16.21
C LEU A 174 6.36 -5.33 17.28
N ASN A 175 7.36 -4.46 17.11
CA ASN A 175 7.60 -3.32 18.00
C ASN A 175 6.78 -2.08 17.60
N TRP A 176 6.06 -2.14 16.47
CA TRP A 176 5.33 -1.01 15.94
C TRP A 176 3.88 -1.07 16.43
N PRO A 177 3.31 0.07 16.83
CA PRO A 177 1.91 0.13 17.27
C PRO A 177 0.94 0.00 16.08
N ILE A 178 0.74 -1.21 15.56
CA ILE A 178 -0.09 -1.46 14.36
C ILE A 178 -1.46 -2.01 14.77
N ASP A 179 -2.51 -1.25 14.49
CA ASP A 179 -3.90 -1.65 14.70
C ASP A 179 -4.53 -2.18 13.40
N HIS A 180 -4.16 -1.62 12.25
CA HIS A 180 -4.74 -1.95 10.96
C HIS A 180 -3.65 -2.38 9.97
N VAL A 181 -3.94 -3.39 9.14
CA VAL A 181 -3.09 -3.79 8.01
C VAL A 181 -3.92 -3.74 6.73
N LEU A 182 -3.67 -2.73 5.92
CA LEU A 182 -4.36 -2.47 4.66
C LEU A 182 -3.58 -3.10 3.52
N VAL A 183 -4.00 -4.28 3.13
CA VAL A 183 -3.28 -5.10 2.16
C VAL A 183 -3.60 -4.75 0.71
N GLY A 184 -2.59 -4.86 -0.15
CA GLY A 184 -2.76 -4.80 -1.61
C GLY A 184 -3.46 -6.03 -2.19
N HIS A 185 -3.36 -7.19 -1.54
CA HIS A 185 -3.99 -8.44 -1.98
C HIS A 185 -4.74 -9.11 -0.82
N GLY A 186 -5.99 -9.50 -1.05
CA GLY A 186 -6.84 -10.18 -0.08
C GLY A 186 -7.57 -9.23 0.87
N GLU A 187 -8.07 -9.75 2.00
CA GLU A 187 -8.85 -8.98 2.96
C GLU A 187 -7.94 -8.16 3.92
N PRO A 188 -8.20 -6.86 4.12
CA PRO A 188 -7.46 -6.08 5.10
C PRO A 188 -7.84 -6.46 6.53
N VAL A 189 -6.88 -6.33 7.44
CA VAL A 189 -7.09 -6.51 8.88
C VAL A 189 -7.45 -5.17 9.51
N ILE A 190 -8.66 -5.07 10.06
CA ILE A 190 -9.14 -3.87 10.75
C ILE A 190 -9.22 -4.14 12.25
N GLY A 191 -8.20 -3.70 13.01
CA GLY A 191 -8.05 -4.02 14.42
C GLY A 191 -7.14 -5.25 14.60
N ASP A 192 -6.47 -5.37 15.76
CA ASP A 192 -5.54 -6.45 16.07
C ASP A 192 -4.36 -6.63 15.09
N GLY A 193 -3.98 -5.60 14.32
CA GLY A 193 -2.94 -5.69 13.29
C GLY A 193 -1.64 -6.34 13.78
N GLY A 194 -1.10 -5.89 14.91
CA GLY A 194 0.12 -6.45 15.52
C GLY A 194 -0.01 -7.94 15.85
N ARG A 195 -1.16 -8.38 16.39
CA ARG A 195 -1.42 -9.80 16.66
C ARG A 195 -1.46 -10.61 15.37
N ARG A 196 -2.10 -10.09 14.32
CA ARG A 196 -2.19 -10.80 13.02
C ARG A 196 -0.85 -10.88 12.31
N ILE A 197 0.00 -9.87 12.46
CA ILE A 197 1.39 -9.91 12.00
C ILE A 197 2.17 -11.00 12.76
N GLU A 198 2.06 -11.05 14.09
CA GLU A 198 2.72 -12.09 14.89
C GLU A 198 2.31 -13.51 14.47
N GLU A 199 1.00 -13.74 14.31
CA GLU A 199 0.44 -15.01 13.83
C GLU A 199 1.01 -15.40 12.45
N ALA A 200 1.05 -14.46 11.52
CA ALA A 200 1.57 -14.68 10.17
C ALA A 200 3.08 -15.00 10.16
N LEU A 201 3.88 -14.29 10.98
CA LEU A 201 5.32 -14.54 11.09
C LEU A 201 5.62 -15.89 11.72
N ARG A 202 4.86 -16.29 12.74
CA ARG A 202 4.98 -17.61 13.36
C ARG A 202 4.67 -18.72 12.35
N ALA A 203 3.56 -18.60 11.63
CA ALA A 203 3.18 -19.58 10.61
C ALA A 203 4.25 -19.66 9.49
N PHE A 204 4.82 -18.53 9.06
CA PHE A 204 5.87 -18.51 8.04
C PHE A 204 7.17 -19.19 8.50
N ALA A 205 7.55 -19.03 9.77
CA ALA A 205 8.73 -19.68 10.33
C ALA A 205 8.58 -21.22 10.40
N GLU A 206 7.36 -21.75 10.42
CA GLU A 206 7.06 -23.18 10.45
C GLU A 206 7.11 -23.84 9.04
N THR A 207 7.10 -23.06 7.96
CA THR A 207 7.13 -23.59 6.58
C THR A 207 8.55 -23.92 6.08
N GLN A 208 9.48 -24.31 6.97
CA GLN A 208 10.84 -24.70 6.59
C GLN A 208 10.87 -26.02 5.81
#